data_AF-A0A3D5BMI1-F1
#
_entry.id   AF-A0A3D5BMI1-F1
#
_cell.length_a   1.000
_cell.length_b   1.000
_cell.length_c   1.000
_cell.angle_alpha   90.00
_cell.angle_beta   90.00
_cell.angle_gamma   90.00
#
_symmetry.space_group_name_H-M   'P 1'
#
loop_
_entity.id
_entity.type
_entity.pdbx_description
1 polymer ?
#
loop_
_entity_poly.entity_id
_entity_poly.type
_entity_poly.pdbx_seq_one_letter_code
_entity_poly.pdbx_strand_id
1 'polypeptide(L)'
;MVLNQASLKRDGVQDYVSLRATAVILTLYTLFILGYFLCTPEITYEGWKALFSNVLVKAFTLLALVCIAVHTKIGLWQVLTDYVKSSTLRAVLQFVLYTIAFGYVAVGLFVLWGA
;
A
#
# COMPACT_ATOMS: atom_id res chain seq x y z
N MET A 1 -8.29 11.11 29.91
CA MET A 1 -8.12 11.00 28.44
C MET A 1 -8.22 12.41 27.89
N VAL A 2 -7.11 13.01 27.47
CA VAL A 2 -7.16 14.37 26.91
C VAL A 2 -7.71 14.24 25.49
N LEU A 3 -8.97 14.63 25.33
CA LEU A 3 -9.57 14.88 24.03
C LEU A 3 -8.88 16.12 23.47
N ASN A 4 -7.92 15.92 22.55
CA ASN A 4 -7.26 17.03 21.88
C ASN A 4 -7.64 17.03 20.39
N GLN A 5 -8.65 17.85 20.12
CA GLN A 5 -8.84 18.71 18.97
C GLN A 5 -8.35 18.21 17.60
N ALA A 6 -9.28 18.28 16.64
CA ALA A 6 -9.01 18.29 15.20
C ALA A 6 -7.85 19.24 14.89
N SER A 7 -6.64 18.70 14.85
CA SER A 7 -5.43 19.43 14.48
C SER A 7 -4.61 18.52 13.58
N LEU A 8 -3.92 19.14 12.62
CA LEU A 8 -2.98 18.51 11.69
C LEU A 8 -1.72 17.93 12.39
N LYS A 9 -1.83 17.56 13.68
CA LYS A 9 -0.78 16.83 14.42
C LYS A 9 -1.01 15.33 14.25
N ARG A 10 0.10 14.63 14.06
CA ARG A 10 0.13 13.17 13.89
C ARG A 10 -0.32 12.47 15.17
N ASP A 11 -1.20 11.50 15.03
CA ASP A 11 -1.72 10.68 16.12
C ASP A 11 -1.09 9.28 16.08
N GLY A 12 -0.35 8.93 17.14
CA GLY A 12 0.31 7.63 17.25
C GLY A 12 -0.65 6.45 17.33
N VAL A 13 -1.85 6.63 17.91
CA VAL A 13 -2.88 5.58 17.98
C VAL A 13 -3.44 5.33 16.57
N GLN A 14 -3.77 6.41 15.85
CA GLN A 14 -4.22 6.31 14.45
C GLN A 14 -3.17 5.63 13.57
N ASP A 15 -1.90 6.01 13.69
CA ASP A 15 -0.80 5.40 12.93
C ASP A 15 -0.66 3.90 13.23
N TYR A 16 -0.70 3.52 14.50
CA TYR A 16 -0.60 2.12 14.92
C TYR A 16 -1.74 1.28 14.35
N VAL A 17 -2.99 1.73 14.50
CA VAL A 17 -4.17 1.02 13.99
C VAL A 17 -4.13 0.94 12.47
N SER A 18 -3.77 2.03 11.79
CA SER A 18 -3.66 2.08 10.33
C SER A 18 -2.59 1.13 9.79
N LEU A 19 -1.42 1.04 10.45
CA LEU A 19 -0.37 0.07 10.09
C LEU A 19 -0.84 -1.38 10.24
N ARG A 20 -1.59 -1.71 11.30
CA ARG A 20 -2.07 -3.09 11.50
C ARG A 20 -3.22 -3.47 10.58
N ALA A 21 -4.18 -2.56 10.38
CA ALA A 21 -5.26 -2.79 9.42
C ALA A 21 -4.72 -3.01 8.00
N THR A 22 -3.81 -2.15 7.55
CA THR A 22 -3.18 -2.29 6.23
C THR A 22 -2.31 -3.54 6.15
N ALA A 23 -1.55 -3.89 7.20
CA ALA A 23 -0.75 -5.11 7.22
C ALA A 23 -1.61 -6.37 7.02
N VAL A 24 -2.74 -6.48 7.72
CA VAL A 24 -3.66 -7.63 7.57
C VAL A 24 -4.17 -7.74 6.13
N ILE A 25 -4.63 -6.63 5.55
CA ILE A 25 -5.13 -6.62 4.16
C ILE A 25 -4.02 -7.02 3.17
N LEU A 26 -2.82 -6.48 3.35
CA LEU A 26 -1.67 -6.81 2.49
C LEU A 26 -1.27 -8.27 2.63
N THR A 27 -1.23 -8.81 3.84
CA THR A 27 -0.97 -10.25 4.06
C THR A 27 -2.01 -11.11 3.37
N LEU A 28 -3.30 -10.79 3.48
CA LEU A 28 -4.36 -11.54 2.80
C LEU A 28 -4.21 -11.46 1.27
N TYR A 29 -3.89 -10.28 0.73
CA TYR A 29 -3.66 -10.11 -0.71
C TYR A 29 -2.44 -10.90 -1.19
N THR A 30 -1.34 -10.87 -0.43
CA THR A 30 -0.14 -11.67 -0.72
C THR A 30 -0.46 -13.16 -0.71
N LEU A 31 -1.19 -13.66 0.29
CA LEU A 31 -1.59 -15.07 0.36
C LEU A 31 -2.54 -15.45 -0.79
N PHE A 32 -3.43 -14.57 -1.20
CA PHE A 32 -4.31 -14.79 -2.35
C PHE A 32 -3.51 -14.96 -3.65
N ILE A 33 -2.60 -14.03 -3.96
CA ILE A 33 -1.77 -14.09 -5.17
C ILE A 33 -0.81 -15.29 -5.10
N LEU A 34 -0.19 -15.53 -3.95
CA LEU A 34 0.67 -16.70 -3.75
C LEU A 34 -0.13 -18.01 -3.92
N GLY A 35 -1.33 -18.08 -3.37
CA GLY A 35 -2.24 -19.21 -3.54
C GLY A 35 -2.59 -19.48 -5.00
N TYR A 36 -2.80 -18.43 -5.80
CA TYR A 36 -2.97 -18.57 -7.24
C TYR A 36 -1.74 -19.23 -7.89
N PHE A 37 -0.52 -18.78 -7.58
CA PHE A 37 0.70 -19.40 -8.11
C PHE A 37 0.91 -20.85 -7.63
N LEU A 38 0.61 -21.15 -6.37
CA LEU A 38 0.82 -22.49 -5.80
C LEU A 38 -0.24 -23.51 -6.27
N CYS A 39 -1.45 -23.06 -6.58
CA CYS A 39 -2.57 -23.92 -6.98
C CYS A 39 -2.78 -23.99 -8.50
N THR A 40 -2.02 -23.22 -9.30
CA THR A 40 -2.15 -23.20 -10.76
C THR A 40 -0.90 -23.85 -11.38
N PRO A 41 -1.01 -25.08 -11.92
CA PRO A 41 0.15 -25.84 -12.41
C PRO A 41 0.92 -25.16 -13.55
N GLU A 42 0.21 -24.44 -14.42
CA GLU A 42 0.78 -23.71 -15.55
C GLU A 42 0.16 -22.31 -15.63
N ILE A 43 1.00 -21.28 -15.58
CA ILE A 43 0.56 -19.88 -15.66
C ILE A 43 0.51 -19.45 -17.13
N THR A 44 -0.69 -19.43 -17.69
CA THR A 44 -0.93 -18.97 -19.07
C THR A 44 -1.41 -17.52 -19.11
N TYR A 45 -1.22 -16.85 -20.25
CA TYR A 45 -1.75 -15.50 -20.47
C TYR A 45 -3.27 -15.45 -20.32
N GLU A 46 -3.99 -16.44 -20.86
CA GLU A 46 -5.45 -16.51 -20.79
C GLU A 46 -5.95 -16.63 -19.34
N GLY A 47 -5.35 -17.52 -18.55
CA GLY A 47 -5.69 -17.68 -17.13
C GLY A 47 -5.41 -16.43 -16.32
N TRP A 48 -4.25 -15.79 -16.53
CA TRP A 48 -3.89 -14.55 -15.85
C TRP A 48 -4.85 -13.40 -16.22
N LYS A 49 -5.18 -13.27 -17.51
CA LYS A 49 -6.15 -12.27 -17.98
C LYS A 49 -7.53 -12.52 -17.40
N ALA A 50 -7.97 -13.78 -17.31
CA ALA A 50 -9.26 -14.14 -16.74
C ALA A 50 -9.33 -13.85 -15.23
N LEU A 51 -8.26 -14.08 -14.48
CA LEU A 51 -8.18 -13.73 -13.06
C LEU A 51 -8.37 -12.23 -12.85
N PHE A 52 -7.60 -11.41 -13.57
CA PHE A 52 -7.61 -9.95 -13.41
C PHE A 52 -8.76 -9.25 -14.15
N SER A 53 -9.52 -9.95 -15.01
CA SER A 53 -10.76 -9.40 -15.57
C SER A 53 -11.91 -9.42 -14.54
N ASN A 54 -11.81 -10.25 -13.50
CA ASN A 54 -12.80 -10.32 -12.42
C ASN A 54 -12.81 -9.03 -11.58
N VAL A 55 -13.99 -8.40 -11.45
CA VAL A 55 -14.17 -7.14 -10.73
C VAL A 55 -13.75 -7.21 -9.26
N LEU A 56 -13.94 -8.36 -8.59
CA LEU A 56 -13.54 -8.55 -7.20
C LEU A 56 -12.02 -8.58 -7.06
N VAL A 57 -11.31 -9.19 -8.02
CA VAL A 57 -9.84 -9.19 -8.04
C VAL A 57 -9.31 -7.78 -8.32
N LYS A 58 -9.92 -7.04 -9.26
CA LYS A 58 -9.57 -5.63 -9.50
C LYS A 58 -9.79 -4.78 -8.24
N ALA A 59 -10.93 -4.94 -7.57
CA ALA A 59 -11.24 -4.22 -6.32
C ALA A 59 -10.26 -4.59 -5.20
N PHE A 60 -9.94 -5.87 -5.02
CA PHE A 60 -8.99 -6.31 -4.00
C PHE A 60 -7.58 -5.83 -4.27
N THR A 61 -7.14 -5.82 -5.53
CA THR A 61 -5.84 -5.27 -5.94
C THR A 61 -5.77 -3.76 -5.72
N LEU A 62 -6.83 -3.01 -6.06
CA LEU A 62 -6.90 -1.58 -5.77
C LEU A 62 -6.85 -1.30 -4.26
N LEU A 63 -7.59 -2.08 -3.47
CA LEU A 63 -7.55 -1.98 -2.01
C LEU A 63 -6.14 -2.26 -1.48
N ALA A 64 -5.44 -3.26 -2.01
CA ALA A 64 -4.06 -3.54 -1.66
C ALA A 64 -3.13 -2.38 -2.02
N LEU A 65 -3.28 -1.74 -3.18
CA LEU A 65 -2.50 -0.56 -3.57
C LEU A 65 -2.74 0.64 -2.63
N VAL A 66 -3.99 0.89 -2.25
CA VAL A 66 -4.32 1.93 -1.25
C VAL A 66 -3.69 1.58 0.12
N CYS A 67 -3.74 0.31 0.53
CA CYS A 67 -3.08 -0.15 1.75
C CYS A 67 -1.56 0.02 1.68
N ILE A 68 -0.92 -0.27 0.56
CA ILE A 68 0.52 0.00 0.33
C ILE A 68 0.80 1.49 0.52
N ALA A 69 0.00 2.38 -0.07
CA ALA A 69 0.21 3.83 0.05
C ALA A 69 0.18 4.30 1.52
N VAL A 70 -0.80 3.83 2.30
CA VAL A 70 -0.91 4.15 3.73
C VAL A 70 0.22 3.51 4.54
N HIS A 71 0.45 2.21 4.37
CA HIS A 71 1.44 1.43 5.11
C HIS A 71 2.86 1.98 4.90
N THR A 72 3.18 2.29 3.65
CA THR A 72 4.48 2.84 3.24
C THR A 72 4.65 4.27 3.73
N LYS A 73 3.61 5.11 3.64
CA LYS A 73 3.65 6.49 4.17
C LYS A 73 3.97 6.52 5.66
N ILE A 74 3.32 5.67 6.46
CA ILE A 74 3.52 5.65 7.91
C ILE A 74 4.89 5.02 8.22
N GLY A 75 5.19 3.85 7.67
CA GLY A 75 6.42 3.10 7.96
C GLY A 75 7.69 3.82 7.51
N LEU A 76 7.71 4.37 6.28
CA LEU A 76 8.87 5.14 5.82
C LEU A 76 9.04 6.43 6.59
N TRP A 77 7.96 7.08 7.02
CA TRP A 77 8.10 8.23 7.91
C TRP A 77 8.81 7.84 9.21
N GLN A 78 8.43 6.74 9.86
CA GLN A 78 9.06 6.26 11.10
C GLN A 78 10.55 5.99 10.90
N VAL A 79 10.90 5.23 9.86
CA VAL A 79 12.31 4.95 9.51
C VAL A 79 13.10 6.24 9.27
N LEU A 80 12.53 7.16 8.50
CA LEU A 80 13.23 8.41 8.16
C LEU A 80 13.39 9.33 9.36
N THR A 81 12.41 9.43 10.26
CA THR A 81 12.54 10.22 11.49
C THR A 81 13.52 9.62 12.48
N ASP A 82 13.63 8.29 12.51
CA ASP A 82 14.53 7.60 13.43
C ASP A 82 15.99 7.70 12.97
N TYR A 83 16.24 7.52 11.66
CA TYR A 83 17.61 7.35 11.16
C TYR A 83 18.18 8.54 10.37
N VAL A 84 17.35 9.37 9.71
CA VAL A 84 17.85 10.50 8.92
C VAL A 84 17.79 11.78 9.74
N LYS A 85 18.93 12.23 10.28
CA LYS A 85 18.95 13.39 11.21
C LYS A 85 18.77 14.74 10.51
N SER A 86 19.40 14.95 9.34
CA SER A 86 19.26 16.18 8.55
C SER A 86 17.81 16.38 8.10
N SER A 87 17.22 17.52 8.48
CA SER A 87 15.83 17.86 8.16
C SER A 87 15.60 18.03 6.67
N THR A 88 16.52 18.69 5.96
CA THR A 88 16.45 18.89 4.51
C THR A 88 16.52 17.56 3.77
N LEU A 89 17.48 16.70 4.12
CA LEU A 89 17.60 15.38 3.48
C LEU A 89 16.35 14.53 3.73
N ARG A 90 15.85 14.52 4.96
CA ARG A 90 14.63 13.79 5.32
C ARG A 90 13.41 14.28 4.52
N ALA A 91 13.24 15.59 4.34
CA ALA A 91 12.14 16.14 3.56
C ALA A 91 12.21 15.74 2.08
N VAL A 92 13.40 15.80 1.47
CA VAL A 92 13.62 15.37 0.07
C VAL A 92 13.32 13.87 -0.08
N LEU A 93 13.84 13.03 0.82
CA LEU A 93 13.57 11.59 0.79
C LEU A 93 12.08 11.28 0.96
N GLN A 94 11.40 11.93 1.90
CA GLN A 94 9.94 11.76 2.08
C GLN A 94 9.17 12.14 0.82
N PHE A 95 9.50 13.26 0.17
CA PHE A 95 8.86 13.68 -1.08
C PHE A 95 9.05 12.64 -2.20
N VAL A 96 10.28 12.17 -2.40
CA VAL A 96 10.58 11.16 -3.42
C VAL A 96 9.82 9.85 -3.15
N LEU A 97 9.88 9.34 -1.92
CA LEU A 97 9.26 8.07 -1.56
C LEU A 97 7.73 8.12 -1.65
N TYR A 98 7.12 9.25 -1.25
CA TYR A 98 5.67 9.42 -1.39
C TYR A 98 5.25 9.59 -2.85
N THR A 99 6.07 10.24 -3.68
CA THR A 99 5.82 10.33 -5.12
C THR A 99 5.87 8.95 -5.79
N ILE A 100 6.82 8.09 -5.40
CA ILE A 100 6.89 6.71 -5.88
C ILE A 100 5.64 5.93 -5.44
N ALA A 101 5.25 6.02 -4.17
CA ALA A 101 4.05 5.34 -3.66
C ALA A 101 2.78 5.80 -4.39
N PHE A 102 2.66 7.10 -4.66
CA PHE A 102 1.58 7.64 -5.50
C PHE A 102 1.62 7.09 -6.93
N GLY A 103 2.81 7.04 -7.53
CA GLY A 103 3.03 6.44 -8.85
C GLY A 103 2.56 4.99 -8.92
N TYR A 104 2.81 4.18 -7.89
CA TYR A 104 2.31 2.79 -7.83
C TYR A 104 0.79 2.71 -7.84
N VAL A 105 0.11 3.54 -7.07
CA VAL A 105 -1.36 3.59 -7.06
C VAL A 105 -1.90 4.04 -8.42
N ALA A 106 -1.33 5.11 -8.98
CA ALA A 106 -1.76 5.66 -10.26
C ALA A 106 -1.57 4.67 -11.42
N VAL A 107 -0.37 4.09 -11.54
CA VAL A 107 -0.08 3.05 -12.56
C VAL A 107 -0.99 1.85 -12.35
N GLY A 108 -1.18 1.39 -11.11
CA GLY A 108 -2.07 0.27 -10.83
C GLY A 108 -3.51 0.53 -11.26
N LEU A 109 -4.03 1.74 -11.09
CA LEU A 109 -5.35 2.13 -11.60
C LEU A 109 -5.41 2.00 -13.13
N PHE A 110 -4.44 2.54 -13.86
CA PHE A 110 -4.44 2.44 -15.31
C PHE A 110 -4.22 1.01 -15.82
N VAL A 111 -3.44 0.19 -15.12
CA VAL A 111 -3.23 -1.23 -15.47
C VAL A 111 -4.50 -2.05 -15.24
N LEU A 112 -5.19 -1.86 -14.11
CA LEU A 112 -6.38 -2.64 -13.77
C LEU A 112 -7.59 -2.27 -14.64
N TRP A 113 -7.71 -1.02 -15.07
CA TRP A 113 -8.85 -0.52 -15.85
C TRP A 113 -8.55 -0.20 -17.33
N GLY A 114 -7.29 -0.26 -17.74
CA GLY A 114 -6.86 -0.08 -19.14
C GLY A 114 -6.77 -1.39 -19.95
N ALA A 115 -7.09 -2.52 -19.33
CA ALA A 115 -7.14 -3.84 -19.93
C ALA A 115 -8.58 -4.31 -20.21
#